data_AF-A0A497QTC2-F1
#
_entry.id   AF-A0A497QTC2-F1
#
_cell.length_a   1.000
_cell.length_b   1.000
_cell.length_c   1.000
_cell.angle_alpha   90.00
_cell.angle_beta   90.00
_cell.angle_gamma   90.00
#
_symmetry.space_group_name_H-M   'P 1'
#
loop_
_entity.id
_entity.type
_entity.pdbx_description
1 polymer ?
#
loop_
_entity_poly.entity_id
_entity_poly.type
_entity_poly.pdbx_seq_one_letter_code
_entity_poly.pdbx_strand_id
1 'polypeptide(L)' 'MFNPQIVARRLNKFTVNIQAKKQKKLELKIEKEIRFNVEYQPNLIVKCPKCGFDNPMRAKTCFNCGFKLNF' A
#
# COMPACT_ATOMS: atom_id res chain seq x y z
N MET A 1 -40.31 16.98 10.07
CA MET A 1 -39.13 17.86 9.86
C MET A 1 -37.96 17.02 9.39
N PHE A 2 -37.40 17.35 8.23
CA PHE A 2 -36.20 16.70 7.68
C PHE A 2 -34.97 17.18 8.45
N ASN A 3 -34.17 16.24 9.00
CA ASN A 3 -32.91 16.58 9.67
C ASN A 3 -31.71 16.20 8.75
N PRO A 4 -31.17 17.16 7.98
CA PRO A 4 -30.12 16.91 6.99
C PRO A 4 -28.84 16.30 7.57
N GLN A 5 -28.51 16.61 8.84
CA GLN A 5 -27.32 16.07 9.49
C GLN A 5 -27.42 14.55 9.73
N ILE A 6 -28.61 14.06 10.08
CA ILE A 6 -28.85 12.62 10.29
C ILE A 6 -28.74 11.86 8.97
N VAL A 7 -29.22 12.45 7.88
CA VAL A 7 -29.13 11.88 6.52
C VAL A 7 -27.67 11.80 6.08
N ALA A 8 -26.91 12.90 6.21
CA ALA A 8 -25.48 12.94 5.88
C ALA A 8 -24.68 11.91 6.69
N ARG A 9 -24.97 11.77 8.00
CA ARG A 9 -24.30 10.78 8.85
C ARG A 9 -24.57 9.34 8.43
N ARG A 10 -25.80 9.02 8.00
CA ARG A 10 -26.14 7.68 7.47
C ARG A 10 -25.44 7.39 6.15
N LEU A 11 -25.43 8.35 5.23
CA LEU A 11 -24.71 8.21 3.96
C LEU A 11 -23.21 7.98 4.22
N ASN A 12 -22.59 8.75 5.10
CA ASN A 12 -21.19 8.54 5.50
C ASN A 12 -20.95 7.18 6.19
N LYS A 13 -21.85 6.74 7.08
CA LYS A 13 -21.72 5.41 7.71
C LYS A 13 -21.81 4.28 6.68
N PHE A 14 -22.67 4.44 5.67
CA PHE A 14 -22.82 3.48 4.57
C PHE A 14 -21.59 3.45 3.67
N THR A 15 -21.04 4.60 3.28
CA THR A 15 -19.82 4.68 2.47
C THR A 15 -18.61 4.13 3.21
N VAL A 16 -18.45 4.43 4.50
CA VAL A 16 -17.40 3.86 5.35
C VAL A 16 -17.51 2.33 5.43
N ASN A 17 -18.72 1.78 5.59
CA ASN A 17 -18.93 0.33 5.59
C ASN A 17 -18.60 -0.34 4.25
N ILE A 18 -18.90 0.32 3.12
CA ILE A 18 -18.54 -0.18 1.78
C ILE A 18 -17.01 -0.14 1.60
N GLN A 19 -16.36 0.94 2.01
CA GLN A 19 -14.91 1.10 1.93
C GLN A 19 -14.18 0.06 2.79
N ALA A 20 -14.60 -0.15 4.04
CA ALA A 20 -14.05 -1.17 4.93
C ALA A 20 -14.19 -2.58 4.35
N LYS A 21 -15.35 -2.89 3.73
CA LYS A 21 -15.54 -4.17 3.01
C LYS A 21 -14.62 -4.31 1.80
N LYS A 22 -14.40 -3.23 1.05
CA LYS A 22 -13.50 -3.21 -0.11
C LYS A 22 -12.04 -3.41 0.29
N GLN A 23 -11.59 -2.77 1.37
CA GLN A 23 -10.26 -2.96 1.97
C GLN A 23 -10.06 -4.39 2.43
N LYS A 24 -11.00 -4.94 3.22
CA LYS A 24 -10.94 -6.35 3.67
C LYS A 24 -10.90 -7.35 2.50
N LYS A 25 -11.60 -7.05 1.40
CA LYS A 25 -11.56 -7.88 0.17
C LYS A 25 -10.23 -7.78 -0.57
N LEU A 26 -9.62 -6.60 -0.59
CA LEU A 26 -8.29 -6.36 -1.18
C LEU A 26 -7.21 -7.10 -0.37
N GLU A 27 -7.26 -7.01 0.96
CA GLU A 27 -6.36 -7.72 1.88
C GLU A 27 -6.44 -9.24 1.68
N LEU A 28 -7.66 -9.80 1.62
CA LEU A 28 -7.87 -11.22 1.37
C LEU A 28 -7.36 -11.66 -0.02
N LYS A 29 -7.37 -10.76 -1.02
CA LYS A 29 -6.83 -11.05 -2.36
C LYS A 29 -5.30 -11.08 -2.33
N ILE A 30 -4.67 -10.11 -1.68
CA ILE A 30 -3.22 -10.06 -1.47
C ILE A 30 -2.76 -11.33 -0.76
N GLU A 31 -3.42 -11.72 0.34
CA GLU A 31 -3.07 -12.93 1.10
C GLU A 31 -3.15 -14.21 0.25
N LYS A 32 -4.19 -14.34 -0.59
CA LYS A 32 -4.35 -15.51 -1.48
C LYS A 32 -3.32 -15.55 -2.61
N GLU A 33 -2.94 -14.41 -3.17
CA GLU A 33 -1.88 -14.33 -4.20
C GLU A 33 -0.50 -14.65 -3.59
N ILE A 34 -0.20 -14.16 -2.39
CA ILE A 34 1.02 -14.49 -1.64
C ILE A 34 1.07 -16.00 -1.30
N ARG A 35 -0.06 -16.61 -0.93
CA ARG A 35 -0.11 -18.05 -0.62
C ARG A 35 0.24 -18.93 -1.82
N PHE A 36 0.01 -18.47 -3.05
CA PHE A 36 0.32 -19.20 -4.28
C PHE A 36 1.75 -18.94 -4.79
N ASN A 37 2.30 -17.74 -4.51
CA ASN A 37 3.68 -17.39 -4.79
C ASN A 37 4.52 -17.46 -3.50
N VAL A 38 5.20 -18.59 -3.26
CA VAL A 38 6.15 -18.80 -2.15
C VAL A 38 7.27 -17.73 -2.08
N GLU A 39 7.39 -16.85 -3.08
CA GLU A 39 8.41 -15.81 -3.19
C GLU A 39 7.90 -14.36 -3.12
N TYR A 40 6.63 -14.08 -2.79
CA TYR A 40 6.19 -12.67 -2.65
C TYR A 40 6.82 -12.02 -1.44
N GLN A 41 7.90 -11.30 -1.70
CA GLN A 41 8.61 -10.50 -0.73
C GLN A 41 8.19 -9.07 -1.01
N PRO A 42 7.56 -8.38 -0.04
CA PRO A 42 7.10 -7.02 -0.27
C PRO A 42 8.29 -6.21 -0.78
N ASN A 43 8.10 -5.52 -1.91
CA ASN A 43 9.13 -4.64 -2.46
C ASN A 43 9.30 -3.47 -1.48
N LEU A 44 10.12 -3.67 -0.44
CA LEU A 44 10.56 -2.60 0.45
C LEU A 44 11.37 -1.61 -0.39
N ILE A 45 11.04 -0.33 -0.23
CA ILE A 45 11.68 0.77 -0.95
C ILE A 45 12.66 1.45 0.01
N VAL A 46 13.86 1.74 -0.48
CA VAL A 46 14.93 2.40 0.26
C VAL A 46 15.47 3.59 -0.53
N LYS A 47 15.61 4.72 0.15
CA LYS A 47 16.15 5.94 -0.46
C LYS A 47 17.66 5.87 -0.57
N CYS A 48 18.17 6.20 -1.76
CA CYS A 48 19.59 6.36 -1.96
C CYS A 48 20.12 7.54 -1.12
N PRO A 49 21.12 7.34 -0.26
CA PRO A 49 21.68 8.43 0.56
C PRO A 49 22.44 9.47 -0.28
N LYS A 50 22.84 9.13 -1.50
CA LYS A 50 23.59 10.03 -2.40
C LYS A 50 22.69 10.94 -3.22
N CYS A 51 21.61 10.41 -3.80
CA CYS A 51 20.76 11.17 -4.74
C CYS A 51 19.28 11.22 -4.36
N GLY A 52 18.85 10.56 -3.29
CA GLY A 52 17.46 10.55 -2.82
C GLY A 52 16.49 9.67 -3.62
N PHE A 53 16.97 8.96 -4.66
CA PHE A 53 16.13 8.09 -5.48
C PHE A 53 15.63 6.87 -4.70
N ASP A 54 14.37 6.51 -4.92
CA ASP A 54 13.72 5.34 -4.34
C ASP A 54 14.16 4.08 -5.08
N ASN A 55 14.96 3.24 -4.42
CA ASN A 55 15.42 1.96 -4.96
C ASN A 55 14.72 0.81 -4.23
N PRO A 56 14.54 -0.36 -4.85
CA PRO A 56 14.12 -1.54 -4.11
C PRO A 56 15.20 -1.98 -3.12
N MET A 57 14.83 -2.54 -1.96
CA MET A 57 15.74 -2.94 -0.89
C MET A 57 16.79 -3.98 -1.34
N ARG A 58 16.49 -4.72 -2.41
CA ARG A 58 17.41 -5.70 -3.03
C ARG A 58 18.38 -5.09 -4.04
N ALA A 59 18.29 -3.79 -4.33
CA ALA A 59 19.21 -3.13 -5.23
C ALA A 59 20.60 -3.00 -4.59
N LYS A 60 21.59 -3.66 -5.19
CA LYS A 60 23.02 -3.53 -4.79
C LYS A 60 23.59 -2.16 -5.15
N THR A 61 23.04 -1.53 -6.17
CA THR A 61 23.47 -0.23 -6.68
C THR A 61 22.25 0.63 -7.01
N CYS A 62 22.39 1.94 -6.84
CA CYS A 62 21.33 2.88 -7.16
C CYS A 62 21.12 2.94 -8.67
N PHE A 63 19.88 2.73 -9.13
CA PHE A 63 19.53 2.73 -10.55
C PHE A 63 19.60 4.10 -11.20
N ASN A 64 19.59 5.18 -10.40
CA ASN A 64 19.70 6.54 -10.89
C ASN A 64 21.15 7.06 -10.94
N CYS A 65 21.95 6.82 -9.89
CA CYS A 65 23.27 7.45 -9.74
C CYS A 65 24.45 6.48 -9.64
N GLY A 66 24.22 5.16 -9.67
CA GLY A 66 25.27 4.14 -9.58
C GLY A 66 25.92 3.97 -8.22
N PHE A 67 25.47 4.68 -7.18
CA PHE A 67 26.00 4.54 -5.81
C PHE A 67 25.79 3.12 -5.28
N LYS A 68 26.80 2.53 -4.64
CA LYS A 68 26.67 1.21 -3.98
C LYS A 68 25.79 1.36 -2.75
N LEU A 69 24.71 0.59 -2.73
CA LEU A 69 23.72 0.60 -1.68
C LEU A 69 24.09 -0.51 -0.68
N ASN A 70 24.55 -0.10 0.51
CA ASN A 70 24.94 -1.02 1.58
C ASN A 70 23.76 -1.11 2.57
N PHE A 71 22.88 -2.10 2.40
CA PHE A 71 21.76 -2.38 3.32
C PHE A 71 21.78 -3.83 3.75
#